data_AF-A0A484NNJ1-F1
#
_entry.id   AF-A0A484NNJ1-F1
#
_cell.length_a   1.000
_cell.length_b   1.000
_cell.length_c   1.000
_cell.angle_alpha   90.00
_cell.angle_beta   90.00
_cell.angle_gamma   90.00
#
_symmetry.space_group_name_H-M   'P 1'
#
loop_
_entity.id
_entity.type
_entity.pdbx_description
1 polymer ?
#
loop_
_entity_poly.entity_id
_entity_poly.type
_entity_poly.pdbx_seq_one_letter_code
_entity_poly.pdbx_strand_id
1 'polypeptide(L)'
;MHVLQNNDIDYWRKFSSEYYAPCAKQRWCLSMCKNISQQALDLFTETAMESWCCSICGSKSSKGFEVTYEALPRLFKTNFESGMLDEIMFLGLPQEHIFPSGLIMLEYGKVVQESVYEKFRIVHEGKLRVIFRGDLKIVYWEFCAQCHEEFLQHQLIARQINDFVEAAQKYKSGIDNFDGSLSKDMHSSCNMFVTAEHQLARSLQLSLVNDLGFSRKHFRCLQISEVVGTMKDLITISQELGIGPIECLKNYSKLKEGKETRTANSGVTTRDGSDDGQEVLQFLDGHGELNRTLS
;
A
#
# COMPACT_ATOMS: atom_id res chain seq x y z
N MET A 1 -3.65 -14.65 10.66
CA MET A 1 -2.51 -15.38 11.29
C MET A 1 -2.45 -14.85 12.71
N HIS A 2 -2.68 -15.64 13.77
CA HIS A 2 -2.77 -15.08 15.13
C HIS A 2 -1.38 -14.56 15.58
N VAL A 3 -1.09 -13.28 15.37
CA VAL A 3 0.11 -12.58 15.86
C VAL A 3 -0.04 -12.37 17.37
N LEU A 4 0.00 -13.46 18.12
CA LEU A 4 -0.07 -13.44 19.57
C LEU A 4 1.35 -13.19 20.11
N GLN A 5 1.51 -11.98 20.65
CA GLN A 5 2.50 -11.54 21.65
C GLN A 5 3.94 -11.20 21.23
N ASN A 6 4.45 -11.54 20.04
CA ASN A 6 5.83 -11.18 19.69
C ASN A 6 5.96 -10.44 18.35
N ASN A 7 5.62 -9.14 18.35
CA ASN A 7 5.82 -8.22 17.21
C ASN A 7 7.29 -7.75 17.10
N ASP A 8 8.22 -8.69 17.25
CA ASP A 8 9.65 -8.43 17.19
C ASP A 8 10.16 -8.44 15.73
N ILE A 9 11.18 -7.65 15.43
CA ILE A 9 11.73 -7.57 14.08
C ILE A 9 12.34 -8.91 13.62
N ASP A 10 12.88 -9.71 14.53
CA ASP A 10 13.45 -11.02 14.19
C ASP A 10 12.39 -12.03 13.75
N TYR A 11 11.19 -11.96 14.36
CA TYR A 11 10.04 -12.71 13.88
C TYR A 11 9.72 -12.36 12.42
N TRP A 12 9.65 -11.07 12.10
CA TRP A 12 9.33 -10.63 10.73
C TRP A 12 10.43 -10.93 9.71
N ARG A 13 11.71 -10.92 10.11
CA ARG A 13 12.81 -11.39 9.25
C ARG A 13 12.69 -12.87 8.94
N LYS A 14 12.33 -13.68 9.95
CA LYS A 14 12.07 -15.11 9.76
C LYS A 14 10.88 -15.32 8.83
N PHE A 15 9.76 -14.63 9.08
CA PHE A 15 8.58 -14.68 8.23
C PHE A 15 8.91 -14.33 6.78
N SER A 16 9.59 -13.20 6.54
CA SER A 16 9.98 -12.80 5.17
C SER A 16 10.87 -13.84 4.51
N SER A 17 11.85 -14.42 5.21
CA SER A 17 12.74 -15.42 4.61
C SER A 17 12.10 -16.79 4.39
N GLU A 18 11.02 -17.11 5.11
CA GLU A 18 10.22 -18.32 4.93
C GLU A 18 9.37 -18.24 3.65
N TYR A 19 8.69 -17.12 3.42
CA TYR A 19 7.71 -16.98 2.32
C TYR A 19 8.22 -16.24 1.08
N TYR A 20 9.23 -15.38 1.20
CA TYR A 20 9.74 -14.56 0.10
C TYR A 20 11.17 -14.94 -0.29
N ALA A 21 11.45 -14.89 -1.59
CA ALA A 21 12.81 -15.01 -2.12
C ALA A 21 13.61 -13.71 -1.86
N PRO A 22 14.95 -13.75 -1.76
CA PRO A 22 15.76 -12.55 -1.49
C PRO A 22 15.65 -11.43 -2.53
N CYS A 23 15.25 -11.76 -3.76
CA CYS A 23 14.99 -10.80 -4.85
C CYS A 23 13.52 -10.35 -4.93
N ALA A 24 12.69 -10.72 -3.94
CA ALA A 24 11.27 -10.53 -4.04
C ALA A 24 10.85 -9.06 -4.05
N LYS A 25 9.79 -8.79 -4.79
CA LYS A 25 9.13 -7.47 -4.86
C LYS A 25 7.66 -7.60 -4.51
N GLN A 26 7.19 -6.69 -3.65
CA GLN A 26 5.78 -6.52 -3.36
C GLN A 26 5.32 -5.16 -3.90
N ARG A 27 4.37 -5.16 -4.82
CA ARG A 27 3.87 -3.97 -5.51
C ARG A 27 2.39 -3.76 -5.25
N TRP A 28 2.01 -2.50 -5.13
CA TRP A 28 0.62 -2.07 -5.03
C TRP A 28 0.34 -1.05 -6.12
N CYS A 29 -0.64 -1.34 -6.96
CA CYS A 29 -1.14 -0.43 -7.98
C CYS A 29 -2.47 0.17 -7.52
N LEU A 30 -2.56 1.50 -7.61
CA LEU A 30 -3.71 2.32 -7.26
C LEU A 30 -4.29 3.03 -8.50
N SER A 31 -3.77 2.73 -9.70
CA SER A 31 -4.12 3.40 -10.96
C SER A 31 -5.60 3.32 -11.32
N MET A 32 -6.24 2.20 -10.97
CA MET A 32 -7.66 1.94 -11.23
C MET A 32 -8.55 2.18 -10.00
N CYS A 33 -7.95 2.64 -8.90
CA CYS A 33 -8.66 2.73 -7.63
C CYS A 33 -9.57 3.98 -7.61
N LYS A 34 -10.86 3.74 -7.38
CA LYS A 34 -11.88 4.79 -7.30
C LYS A 34 -11.70 5.64 -6.04
N ASN A 35 -12.20 6.87 -6.07
CA ASN A 35 -12.30 7.77 -4.91
C ASN A 35 -10.96 8.20 -4.29
N ILE A 36 -9.85 8.10 -5.02
CA ILE A 36 -8.57 8.62 -4.54
C ILE A 36 -8.46 10.12 -4.88
N SER A 37 -8.19 10.95 -3.87
CA SER A 37 -7.87 12.35 -4.07
C SER A 37 -6.52 12.50 -4.79
N GLN A 38 -6.43 13.43 -5.75
CA GLN A 38 -5.17 13.67 -6.49
C GLN A 38 -4.00 13.94 -5.54
N GLN A 39 -4.26 14.64 -4.42
CA GLN A 39 -3.28 15.01 -3.39
C GLN A 39 -2.71 13.80 -2.62
N ALA A 40 -3.45 12.69 -2.49
CA ALA A 40 -2.96 11.48 -1.83
C ALA A 40 -1.91 10.72 -2.68
N LEU A 41 -1.83 11.02 -3.98
CA LEU A 41 -0.96 10.35 -4.94
C LEU A 41 0.36 11.08 -5.17
N ASP A 42 0.40 12.41 -4.98
CA ASP A 42 1.58 13.28 -5.21
C ASP A 42 2.67 13.18 -4.12
N LEU A 43 2.68 12.08 -3.35
CA LEU A 43 3.51 11.91 -2.15
C LEU A 43 4.69 10.95 -2.34
N PHE A 44 4.83 10.35 -3.53
CA PHE A 44 5.94 9.50 -3.94
C PHE A 44 6.81 10.26 -4.96
N THR A 45 8.10 9.93 -5.05
CA THR A 45 9.09 10.76 -5.76
C THR A 45 9.03 10.58 -7.29
N GLU A 46 9.30 11.68 -8.01
CA GLU A 46 9.21 11.77 -9.48
C GLU A 46 10.14 10.78 -10.21
N THR A 47 11.26 10.40 -9.60
CA THR A 47 12.27 9.53 -10.22
C THR A 47 11.84 8.05 -10.25
N ALA A 48 10.95 7.60 -9.37
CA ALA A 48 10.32 6.28 -9.44
C ALA A 48 9.16 6.23 -10.45
N MET A 49 8.71 7.40 -10.96
CA MET A 49 7.55 7.50 -11.84
C MET A 49 7.87 7.09 -13.29
N GLU A 50 9.12 7.19 -13.76
CA GLU A 50 9.48 6.92 -15.17
C GLU A 50 9.48 5.43 -15.53
N SER A 51 9.59 4.53 -14.55
CA SER A 51 9.62 3.06 -14.75
C SER A 51 8.34 2.34 -14.31
N TRP A 52 7.35 3.04 -13.76
CA TRP A 52 6.14 2.39 -13.27
C TRP A 52 5.23 1.92 -14.41
N CYS A 53 5.07 0.61 -14.54
CA CYS A 53 4.01 -0.02 -15.33
C CYS A 53 3.35 -1.11 -14.47
N CYS A 54 2.03 -1.01 -14.27
CA CYS A 54 1.29 -2.07 -13.58
C CYS A 54 1.12 -3.26 -14.52
N SER A 55 1.55 -4.45 -14.09
CA SER A 55 1.51 -5.63 -14.97
C SER A 55 0.10 -6.21 -15.14
N ILE A 56 -0.84 -5.80 -14.28
CA ILE A 56 -2.23 -6.28 -14.26
C ILE A 56 -3.14 -5.37 -15.09
N CYS A 57 -3.08 -4.05 -14.89
CA CYS A 57 -3.94 -3.10 -15.61
C CYS A 57 -3.25 -2.36 -16.76
N GLY A 58 -1.92 -2.52 -16.92
CA GLY A 58 -1.13 -1.85 -17.96
C GLY A 58 -0.94 -0.34 -17.76
N SER A 59 -1.41 0.22 -16.65
CA SER A 59 -1.33 1.66 -16.40
C SER A 59 0.11 2.09 -16.10
N LYS A 60 0.51 3.20 -16.72
CA LYS A 60 1.78 3.89 -16.47
C LYS A 60 1.61 5.15 -15.61
N SER A 61 0.48 5.27 -14.92
CA SER A 61 0.08 6.50 -14.23
C SER A 61 0.88 6.83 -12.95
N SER A 62 1.98 6.11 -12.68
CA SER A 62 2.79 6.21 -11.45
C SER A 62 2.02 6.17 -10.12
N LYS A 63 0.76 5.73 -10.15
CA LYS A 63 -0.10 5.55 -8.98
C LYS A 63 0.15 4.18 -8.35
N GLY A 64 1.21 4.07 -7.57
CA GLY A 64 1.54 2.84 -6.86
C GLY A 64 2.86 2.90 -6.11
N PHE A 65 3.17 1.83 -5.40
CA PHE A 65 4.42 1.70 -4.65
C PHE A 65 4.98 0.29 -4.77
N GLU A 66 6.30 0.20 -4.64
CA GLU A 66 7.07 -1.05 -4.62
C GLU A 66 7.85 -1.15 -3.31
N VAL A 67 7.84 -2.35 -2.74
CA VAL A 67 8.56 -2.70 -1.52
C VAL A 67 9.48 -3.87 -1.86
N THR A 68 10.77 -3.71 -1.61
CA THR A 68 11.76 -4.75 -1.83
C THR A 68 11.83 -5.70 -0.64
N TYR A 69 12.38 -6.89 -0.87
CA TYR A 69 12.59 -7.91 0.17
C TYR A 69 13.21 -7.34 1.47
N GLU A 70 14.20 -6.45 1.37
CA GLU A 70 14.89 -5.89 2.53
C GLU A 70 13.97 -5.02 3.42
N ALA A 71 12.92 -4.43 2.84
CA ALA A 71 11.97 -3.57 3.55
C ALA A 71 10.75 -4.32 4.11
N LEU A 72 10.44 -5.52 3.59
CA LEU A 72 9.26 -6.31 3.99
C LEU A 72 9.16 -6.54 5.51
N PRO A 73 10.22 -6.96 6.24
CA PRO A 73 10.10 -7.20 7.67
C PRO A 73 9.68 -5.94 8.45
N ARG A 74 10.19 -4.78 8.03
CA ARG A 74 9.87 -3.51 8.68
C ARG A 74 8.45 -3.07 8.36
N LEU A 75 8.00 -3.29 7.13
CA LEU A 75 6.62 -2.97 6.73
C LEU A 75 5.61 -3.81 7.51
N PHE A 76 5.79 -5.14 7.55
CA PHE A 76 4.88 -6.02 8.29
C PHE A 76 4.83 -5.64 9.77
N LYS A 77 5.99 -5.46 10.42
CA LYS A 77 6.05 -4.98 11.80
C LYS A 77 5.26 -3.68 11.99
N THR A 78 5.44 -2.73 11.08
CA THR A 78 4.78 -1.42 11.14
C THR A 78 3.26 -1.52 11.06
N ASN A 79 2.72 -2.48 10.29
CA ASN A 79 1.27 -2.70 10.21
C ASN A 79 0.71 -3.02 11.59
N PHE A 80 1.29 -4.00 12.29
CA PHE A 80 0.83 -4.39 13.63
C PHE A 80 1.16 -3.33 14.70
N GLU A 81 2.27 -2.60 14.60
CA GLU A 81 2.54 -1.44 15.47
C GLU A 81 1.58 -0.27 15.27
N SER A 82 0.83 -0.25 14.16
CA SER A 82 -0.22 0.73 13.91
C SER A 82 -1.56 0.38 14.57
N GLY A 83 -1.64 -0.75 15.28
CA GLY A 83 -2.85 -1.24 15.94
C GLY A 83 -3.67 -2.22 15.10
N MET A 84 -3.13 -2.67 13.96
CA MET A 84 -3.73 -3.74 13.18
C MET A 84 -3.65 -5.05 13.97
N LEU A 85 -4.78 -5.73 14.07
CA LEU A 85 -4.95 -6.98 14.82
C LEU A 85 -4.75 -8.20 13.92
N ASP A 86 -5.22 -8.14 12.68
CA ASP A 86 -5.05 -9.19 11.69
C ASP A 86 -5.12 -8.61 10.28
N GLU A 87 -4.59 -9.36 9.31
CA GLU A 87 -4.70 -9.09 7.89
C GLU A 87 -5.12 -10.38 7.19
N ILE A 88 -6.24 -10.32 6.47
CA ILE A 88 -6.89 -11.48 5.88
C ILE A 88 -7.03 -11.24 4.38
N MET A 89 -6.74 -12.26 3.58
CA MET A 89 -6.90 -12.21 2.13
C MET A 89 -7.89 -13.27 1.68
N PHE A 90 -8.98 -12.84 1.06
CA PHE A 90 -9.95 -13.71 0.43
C PHE A 90 -9.61 -13.82 -1.05
N LEU A 91 -9.18 -15.01 -1.44
CA LEU A 91 -8.75 -15.34 -2.79
C LEU A 91 -9.85 -16.12 -3.52
N GLY A 92 -10.20 -15.66 -4.73
CA GLY A 92 -11.01 -16.46 -5.65
C GLY A 92 -10.24 -17.64 -6.25
N LEU A 93 -10.81 -18.31 -7.24
CA LEU A 93 -10.08 -19.31 -8.01
C LEU A 93 -8.98 -18.64 -8.85
N PRO A 94 -7.72 -19.08 -8.76
CA PRO A 94 -6.65 -18.54 -9.58
C PRO A 94 -6.67 -19.10 -11.00
N GLN A 95 -6.15 -18.32 -11.95
CA GLN A 95 -5.60 -18.82 -13.19
C GLN A 95 -4.11 -19.09 -12.99
N GLU A 96 -3.70 -20.35 -13.15
CA GLU A 96 -2.32 -20.80 -12.99
C GLU A 96 -1.60 -20.89 -14.34
N HIS A 97 -0.36 -20.41 -14.37
CA HIS A 97 0.55 -20.55 -15.50
C HIS A 97 1.91 -20.99 -15.00
N ILE A 98 2.41 -22.11 -15.51
CA ILE A 98 3.74 -22.63 -15.21
C ILE A 98 4.65 -22.30 -16.39
N PHE A 99 5.76 -21.62 -16.12
CA PHE A 99 6.73 -21.25 -17.14
C PHE A 99 7.76 -22.36 -17.41
N PRO A 100 8.41 -22.37 -18.59
CA PRO A 100 9.50 -23.30 -18.87
C PRO A 100 10.66 -23.24 -17.88
N SER A 101 10.90 -22.10 -17.23
CA SER A 101 11.89 -21.94 -16.16
C SER A 101 11.48 -22.57 -14.83
N GLY A 102 10.23 -23.04 -14.71
CA GLY A 102 9.68 -23.62 -13.47
C GLY A 102 9.07 -22.58 -12.52
N LEU A 103 9.03 -21.30 -12.91
CA LEU A 103 8.25 -20.30 -12.20
C LEU A 103 6.75 -20.58 -12.32
N ILE A 104 6.00 -20.30 -11.26
CA ILE A 104 4.56 -20.52 -11.18
C ILE A 104 3.88 -19.17 -10.97
N MET A 105 3.08 -18.71 -11.93
CA MET A 105 2.26 -17.51 -11.80
C MET A 105 0.81 -17.86 -11.49
N LEU A 106 0.29 -17.26 -10.43
CA LEU A 106 -1.12 -17.29 -10.06
C LEU A 106 -1.72 -15.91 -10.26
N GLU A 107 -2.81 -15.86 -11.03
CA GLU A 107 -3.60 -14.65 -11.23
C GLU A 107 -4.99 -14.80 -10.64
N TYR A 108 -5.34 -13.90 -9.74
CA TYR A 108 -6.65 -13.85 -9.10
C TYR A 108 -7.42 -12.66 -9.65
N GLY A 109 -8.50 -12.94 -10.38
CA GLY A 109 -9.35 -11.92 -11.01
C GLY A 109 -10.20 -11.11 -10.02
N LYS A 110 -10.38 -11.60 -8.79
CA LYS A 110 -11.01 -10.90 -7.68
C LYS A 110 -10.37 -11.33 -6.36
N VAL A 111 -9.89 -10.35 -5.60
CA VAL A 111 -9.29 -10.50 -4.28
C VAL A 111 -9.82 -9.42 -3.38
N VAL A 112 -10.11 -9.80 -2.13
CA VAL A 112 -10.45 -8.87 -1.06
C VAL A 112 -9.40 -9.00 0.03
N GLN A 113 -8.72 -7.91 0.36
CA GLN A 113 -7.79 -7.84 1.48
C GLN A 113 -8.43 -7.01 2.60
N GLU A 114 -8.58 -7.61 3.78
CA GLU A 114 -9.19 -7.02 4.96
C GLU A 114 -8.10 -6.77 6.02
N SER A 115 -7.91 -5.51 6.39
CA SER A 115 -7.12 -5.11 7.55
C SER A 115 -8.03 -4.89 8.75
N VAL A 116 -7.85 -5.67 9.81
CA VAL A 116 -8.72 -5.69 10.99
C VAL A 116 -8.10 -4.85 12.10
N TYR A 117 -8.84 -3.88 12.61
CA TYR A 117 -8.50 -3.10 13.80
C TYR A 117 -9.56 -3.32 14.89
N GLU A 118 -9.27 -2.88 16.12
CA GLU A 118 -10.19 -3.06 17.25
C GLU A 118 -11.59 -2.49 16.98
N LYS A 119 -11.66 -1.33 16.31
CA LYS A 119 -12.88 -0.53 16.16
C LYS A 119 -13.41 -0.42 14.73
N PHE A 120 -12.57 -0.75 13.75
CA PHE A 120 -12.86 -0.57 12.34
C PHE A 120 -12.15 -1.62 11.50
N ARG A 121 -12.54 -1.71 10.23
CA ARG A 121 -11.91 -2.56 9.22
C ARG A 121 -11.68 -1.75 7.98
N ILE A 122 -10.60 -2.04 7.28
CA ILE A 122 -10.34 -1.51 5.96
C ILE A 122 -10.37 -2.67 4.99
N VAL A 123 -11.10 -2.50 3.89
CA VAL A 123 -11.27 -3.53 2.88
C VAL A 123 -10.80 -2.99 1.54
N HIS A 124 -9.78 -3.59 0.96
CA HIS A 124 -9.33 -3.32 -0.40
C HIS A 124 -9.81 -4.42 -1.34
N GLU A 125 -10.52 -4.04 -2.39
CA GLU A 125 -10.91 -4.96 -3.47
C GLU A 125 -10.04 -4.72 -4.70
N GLY A 126 -9.58 -5.79 -5.34
CA GLY A 126 -8.76 -5.70 -6.53
C GLY A 126 -8.44 -7.03 -7.19
N LYS A 127 -7.34 -7.02 -7.94
CA LYS A 127 -6.75 -8.19 -8.61
C LYS A 127 -5.37 -8.46 -8.04
N LEU A 128 -4.97 -9.72 -7.98
CA LEU A 128 -3.66 -10.12 -7.47
C LEU A 128 -2.93 -10.98 -8.50
N ARG A 129 -1.64 -10.69 -8.72
CA ARG A 129 -0.71 -11.57 -9.44
C ARG A 129 0.42 -11.94 -8.49
N VAL A 130 0.66 -13.24 -8.34
CA VAL A 130 1.78 -13.76 -7.53
C VAL A 130 2.61 -14.70 -8.38
N ILE A 131 3.94 -14.55 -8.34
CA ILE A 131 4.89 -15.45 -9.01
C ILE A 131 5.74 -16.12 -7.94
N PHE A 132 5.76 -17.45 -7.98
CA PHE A 132 6.52 -18.31 -7.11
C PHE A 132 7.68 -18.97 -7.87
N ARG A 133 8.74 -19.27 -7.13
CA ARG A 133 9.80 -20.22 -7.57
C ARG A 133 9.34 -21.66 -7.40
N GLY A 134 10.14 -22.58 -7.91
CA GLY A 134 9.94 -24.02 -7.71
C GLY A 134 9.98 -24.46 -6.23
N ASP A 135 10.59 -23.66 -5.34
CA ASP A 135 10.55 -23.87 -3.88
C ASP A 135 9.36 -23.19 -3.19
N LEU A 136 8.38 -22.71 -3.97
CA LEU A 136 7.17 -22.03 -3.53
C LEU A 136 7.41 -20.72 -2.77
N LYS A 137 8.60 -20.13 -2.89
CA LYS A 137 8.84 -18.77 -2.40
C LYS A 137 8.33 -17.73 -3.37
N ILE A 138 7.71 -16.69 -2.83
CA ILE A 138 7.21 -15.53 -3.57
C ILE A 138 8.40 -14.73 -4.09
N VAL A 139 8.46 -14.51 -5.40
CA VAL A 139 9.41 -13.59 -6.06
C VAL A 139 8.72 -12.31 -6.48
N TYR A 140 7.44 -12.39 -6.83
CA TYR A 140 6.68 -11.24 -7.24
C TYR A 140 5.28 -11.31 -6.66
N TRP A 141 4.83 -10.22 -6.10
CA TRP A 141 3.48 -10.05 -5.60
C TRP A 141 3.01 -8.67 -6.03
N GLU A 142 1.95 -8.59 -6.84
CA GLU A 142 1.38 -7.32 -7.26
C GLU A 142 -0.13 -7.31 -7.04
N PHE A 143 -0.60 -6.37 -6.23
CA PHE A 143 -2.02 -6.14 -6.01
C PHE A 143 -2.47 -4.85 -6.70
N CYS A 144 -3.39 -4.97 -7.64
CA CYS A 144 -4.00 -3.85 -8.34
C CYS A 144 -5.35 -3.54 -7.72
N ALA A 145 -5.35 -2.57 -6.80
CA ALA A 145 -6.54 -2.13 -6.10
C ALA A 145 -7.49 -1.38 -7.03
N GLN A 146 -8.78 -1.60 -6.84
CA GLN A 146 -9.87 -0.99 -7.60
C GLN A 146 -10.75 -0.09 -6.72
N CYS A 147 -10.84 -0.38 -5.43
CA CYS A 147 -11.45 0.48 -4.43
C CYS A 147 -10.97 0.07 -3.03
N HIS A 148 -11.18 0.96 -2.07
CA HIS A 148 -11.15 0.61 -0.66
C HIS A 148 -12.42 1.13 0.03
N GLU A 149 -12.83 0.42 1.07
CA GLU A 149 -13.97 0.78 1.91
C GLU A 149 -13.56 0.72 3.39
N GLU A 150 -14.10 1.65 4.18
CA GLU A 150 -13.87 1.73 5.63
C GLU A 150 -15.14 1.33 6.37
N PHE A 151 -15.05 0.31 7.23
CA PHE A 151 -16.18 -0.18 8.02
C PHE A 151 -15.96 0.12 9.50
N LEU A 152 -16.88 0.87 10.10
CA LEU A 152 -16.91 1.11 11.54
C LEU A 152 -17.90 0.17 12.22
N GLN A 153 -17.56 -0.30 13.42
CA GLN A 153 -18.51 -1.08 14.21
C GLN A 153 -19.69 -0.20 14.65
N HIS A 154 -20.91 -0.58 14.26
CA HIS A 154 -22.13 0.17 14.55
C HIS A 154 -22.28 0.52 16.04
N GLN A 155 -21.92 -0.39 16.94
CA GLN A 155 -22.03 -0.18 18.40
C GLN A 155 -21.24 1.04 18.90
N LEU A 156 -20.17 1.44 18.21
CA LEU A 156 -19.34 2.58 18.60
C LEU A 156 -19.99 3.93 18.30
N ILE A 157 -20.90 3.98 17.34
CA ILE A 157 -21.56 5.20 16.86
C ILE A 157 -23.07 5.19 17.08
N ALA A 158 -23.65 4.07 17.50
CA ALA A 158 -25.09 3.90 17.65
C ALA A 158 -25.73 4.97 18.55
N ARG A 159 -25.08 5.33 19.66
CA ARG A 159 -25.57 6.39 20.55
C ARG A 159 -25.60 7.74 19.85
N GLN A 160 -24.49 8.12 19.22
CA GLN A 160 -24.37 9.39 18.50
C GLN A 160 -25.34 9.48 17.32
N ILE A 161 -25.58 8.36 16.62
CA ILE A 161 -26.60 8.27 15.57
C ILE A 161 -27.99 8.51 16.16
N ASN A 162 -28.34 7.85 17.28
CA ASN A 162 -29.64 8.02 17.91
C ASN A 162 -29.84 9.47 18.40
N ASP A 163 -28.84 10.05 19.06
CA ASP A 163 -28.87 11.44 19.52
C ASP A 163 -29.03 12.41 18.34
N PHE A 164 -28.35 12.15 17.22
CA PHE A 164 -28.48 12.92 15.98
C PHE A 164 -29.88 12.81 15.36
N VAL A 165 -30.42 11.58 15.27
CA VAL A 165 -31.78 11.35 14.74
C VAL A 165 -32.82 12.03 15.61
N GLU A 166 -32.70 11.96 16.94
CA GLU A 166 -33.61 12.63 17.88
C GLU A 166 -33.53 14.15 17.73
N ALA A 167 -32.32 14.72 17.64
CA ALA A 167 -32.13 16.14 17.43
C ALA A 167 -32.70 16.61 16.07
N ALA A 168 -32.54 15.82 15.01
CA ALA A 168 -33.09 16.09 13.69
C ALA A 168 -34.63 16.07 13.68
N GLN A 169 -35.23 15.10 14.37
CA GLN A 169 -36.68 15.01 14.51
C GLN A 169 -37.25 16.21 15.28
N LYS A 170 -36.62 16.59 16.40
CA LYS A 170 -37.02 17.78 17.16
C LYS A 170 -36.93 19.05 16.32
N TYR A 171 -35.83 19.24 15.59
CA TYR A 171 -35.66 20.37 14.68
C TYR A 171 -36.76 20.41 13.60
N LYS A 172 -37.03 19.28 12.95
CA LYS A 172 -38.08 19.19 11.92
C LYS A 172 -39.47 19.51 12.48
N SER A 173 -39.83 18.94 13.64
CA SER A 173 -41.11 19.21 14.29
C SER A 173 -41.28 20.67 14.72
N GLY A 174 -40.18 21.37 15.03
CA GLY A 174 -40.19 22.80 15.32
C GLY A 174 -40.44 23.68 14.09
N ILE A 175 -39.99 23.23 12.90
CA ILE A 175 -40.27 23.89 11.62
C ILE A 175 -41.72 23.67 11.20
N ASP A 176 -42.23 22.44 11.32
CA ASP A 176 -43.59 22.08 10.88
C ASP A 176 -44.68 22.78 11.73
N ASN A 177 -44.38 23.17 12.98
CA ASN A 177 -45.30 23.83 13.91
C ASN A 177 -45.05 25.35 14.04
N PHE A 178 -44.44 25.99 13.04
CA PHE A 178 -44.01 27.39 13.14
C PHE A 178 -45.18 28.40 13.01
N ASP A 179 -45.70 28.88 14.15
CA ASP A 179 -46.77 29.91 14.23
C ASP A 179 -46.23 31.33 14.52
N GLY A 180 -45.05 31.68 13.97
CA GLY A 180 -44.48 33.05 14.01
C GLY A 180 -44.02 33.59 15.38
N SER A 181 -44.30 32.90 16.50
CA SER A 181 -44.04 33.40 17.87
C SER A 181 -42.89 32.69 18.63
N LEU A 182 -42.19 31.72 18.03
CA LEU A 182 -41.27 30.82 18.77
C LEU A 182 -39.79 31.02 18.43
N SER A 183 -39.19 32.13 18.88
CA SER A 183 -37.77 32.43 18.60
C SER A 183 -36.80 31.56 19.42
N LYS A 184 -37.07 31.30 20.71
CA LYS A 184 -36.07 30.70 21.63
C LYS A 184 -35.96 29.17 21.51
N ASP A 185 -37.08 28.47 21.34
CA ASP A 185 -37.11 27.00 21.25
C ASP A 185 -36.59 26.48 19.91
N MET A 186 -36.79 27.25 18.82
CA MET A 186 -36.22 26.95 17.53
C MET A 186 -34.70 27.11 17.51
N HIS A 187 -34.17 28.20 18.09
CA HIS A 187 -32.72 28.36 18.26
C HIS A 187 -32.10 27.24 19.10
N SER A 188 -32.74 26.82 20.19
CA SER A 188 -32.26 25.69 21.01
C SER A 188 -32.26 24.37 20.23
N SER A 189 -33.29 24.12 19.42
CA SER A 189 -33.38 22.90 18.60
C SER A 189 -32.31 22.87 17.50
N CYS A 190 -32.06 24.01 16.86
CA CYS A 190 -30.96 24.17 15.90
C CYS A 190 -29.59 23.92 16.56
N ASN A 191 -29.36 24.49 17.73
CA ASN A 191 -28.10 24.28 18.47
C ASN A 191 -27.90 22.81 18.89
N MET A 192 -28.96 22.11 19.31
CA MET A 192 -28.90 20.67 19.61
C MET A 192 -28.58 19.86 18.35
N PHE A 193 -29.21 20.16 17.21
CA PHE A 193 -28.94 19.48 15.95
C PHE A 193 -27.48 19.64 15.51
N VAL A 194 -26.97 20.88 15.49
CA VAL A 194 -25.57 21.16 15.13
C VAL A 194 -24.61 20.49 16.11
N THR A 195 -24.93 20.45 17.41
CA THR A 195 -24.09 19.78 18.41
C THR A 195 -24.04 18.27 18.18
N ALA A 196 -25.19 17.63 17.94
CA ALA A 196 -25.28 16.20 17.67
C ALA A 196 -24.56 15.83 16.35
N GLU A 197 -24.69 16.67 15.32
CA GLU A 197 -23.93 16.55 14.07
C GLU A 197 -22.43 16.60 14.34
N HIS A 198 -21.94 17.58 15.10
CA HIS A 198 -20.51 17.70 15.44
C HIS A 198 -20.00 16.51 16.27
N GLN A 199 -20.81 15.99 17.18
CA GLN A 199 -20.46 14.81 17.97
C GLN A 199 -20.39 13.53 17.12
N LEU A 200 -21.34 13.36 16.21
CA LEU A 200 -21.33 12.26 15.24
C LEU A 200 -20.14 12.39 14.30
N ALA A 201 -19.92 13.58 13.73
CA ALA A 201 -18.78 13.88 12.87
C ALA A 201 -17.46 13.62 13.59
N ARG A 202 -17.29 14.03 14.85
CA ARG A 202 -16.09 13.70 15.65
C ARG A 202 -15.89 12.20 15.87
N SER A 203 -16.98 11.46 16.03
CA SER A 203 -16.93 10.01 16.22
C SER A 203 -16.54 9.29 14.91
N LEU A 204 -16.91 9.86 13.76
CA LEU A 204 -16.57 9.38 12.42
C LEU A 204 -15.20 9.88 11.92
N GLN A 205 -14.77 11.08 12.32
CA GLN A 205 -13.51 11.74 11.90
C GLN A 205 -12.25 11.13 12.54
N LEU A 206 -12.35 9.96 13.15
CA LEU A 206 -11.19 9.12 13.42
C LEU A 206 -10.68 8.53 12.10
N SER A 207 -10.22 9.38 11.18
CA SER A 207 -9.40 8.99 10.01
C SER A 207 -8.07 8.47 10.56
N LEU A 208 -8.09 7.21 10.98
CA LEU A 208 -6.91 6.47 11.41
C LEU A 208 -6.07 6.02 10.22
N VAL A 209 -6.68 6.07 9.03
CA VAL A 209 -6.09 5.79 7.73
C VAL A 209 -6.23 6.99 6.80
N ASN A 210 -5.36 7.05 5.78
CA ASN A 210 -5.42 8.05 4.72
C ASN A 210 -6.48 7.68 3.66
N ASP A 211 -6.65 8.53 2.65
CA ASP A 211 -7.54 8.34 1.49
C ASP A 211 -7.25 7.08 0.64
N LEU A 212 -6.26 6.29 1.02
CA LEU A 212 -5.89 5.03 0.38
C LEU A 212 -6.16 3.82 1.28
N GLY A 213 -6.73 4.02 2.48
CA GLY A 213 -6.98 2.98 3.45
C GLY A 213 -5.74 2.52 4.24
N PHE A 214 -4.63 3.28 4.20
CA PHE A 214 -3.40 2.93 4.93
C PHE A 214 -3.22 3.78 6.19
N SER A 215 -2.75 3.14 7.27
CA SER A 215 -2.38 3.87 8.47
C SER A 215 -1.21 4.83 8.20
N ARG A 216 -1.14 5.94 8.95
CA ARG A 216 -0.05 6.92 8.80
C ARG A 216 1.34 6.27 8.96
N LYS A 217 1.48 5.31 9.88
CA LYS A 217 2.75 4.61 10.11
C LYS A 217 3.13 3.75 8.90
N HIS A 218 2.17 2.99 8.36
CA HIS A 218 2.37 2.19 7.16
C HIS A 218 2.82 3.05 5.99
N PHE A 219 2.06 4.12 5.71
CA PHE A 219 2.36 4.99 4.58
C PHE A 219 3.73 5.66 4.70
N ARG A 220 4.12 6.10 5.90
CA ARG A 220 5.48 6.62 6.14
C ARG A 220 6.57 5.57 5.92
N CYS A 221 6.31 4.32 6.28
CA CYS A 221 7.25 3.22 6.03
C CYS A 221 7.48 3.03 4.52
N LEU A 222 6.43 3.11 3.71
CA LEU A 222 6.53 3.04 2.24
C LEU A 222 7.38 4.19 1.68
N GLN A 223 7.09 5.43 2.09
CA GLN A 223 7.85 6.61 1.63
C GLN A 223 9.33 6.52 1.99
N ILE A 224 9.65 6.08 3.21
CA ILE A 224 11.05 5.88 3.64
C ILE A 224 11.70 4.77 2.80
N SER A 225 10.99 3.66 2.57
CA SER A 225 11.50 2.55 1.75
C SER A 225 11.81 2.99 0.33
N GLU A 226 10.94 3.80 -0.29
CA GLU A 226 11.17 4.35 -1.62
C GLU A 226 12.43 5.21 -1.66
N VAL A 227 12.54 6.19 -0.75
CA VAL A 227 13.69 7.10 -0.68
C VAL A 227 14.99 6.32 -0.45
N VAL A 228 15.01 5.38 0.51
CA VAL A 228 16.18 4.54 0.78
C VAL A 228 16.51 3.67 -0.44
N GLY A 229 15.50 3.16 -1.15
CA GLY A 229 15.66 2.43 -2.40
C GLY A 229 16.39 3.24 -3.47
N THR A 230 16.01 4.51 -3.68
CA THR A 230 16.70 5.40 -4.64
C THR A 230 18.16 5.69 -4.25
N MET A 231 18.50 5.53 -2.97
CA MET A 231 19.85 5.74 -2.45
C MET A 231 20.70 4.45 -2.45
N LYS A 232 20.18 3.30 -2.92
CA LYS A 232 20.87 2.01 -2.84
C LYS A 232 22.26 2.03 -3.51
N ASP A 233 22.36 2.58 -4.71
CA ASP A 233 23.64 2.71 -5.44
C ASP A 233 24.63 3.58 -4.68
N LEU A 234 24.16 4.72 -4.15
CA LEU A 234 24.98 5.64 -3.36
C LEU A 234 25.50 4.96 -2.08
N ILE A 235 24.64 4.24 -1.37
CA ILE A 235 25.01 3.50 -0.15
C ILE A 235 26.06 2.43 -0.51
N THR A 236 25.86 1.72 -1.61
CA THR A 236 26.77 0.68 -2.09
C THR A 236 28.16 1.27 -2.42
N ILE A 237 28.21 2.38 -3.17
CA ILE A 237 29.47 3.08 -3.51
C ILE A 237 30.16 3.60 -2.25
N SER A 238 29.41 4.20 -1.32
CA SER A 238 29.93 4.71 -0.06
C SER A 238 30.60 3.60 0.76
N GLN A 239 30.00 2.41 0.80
CA GLN A 239 30.56 1.24 1.48
C GLN A 239 31.79 0.67 0.76
N GLU A 240 31.72 0.49 -0.56
CA GLU A 240 32.81 -0.06 -1.38
C GLU A 240 34.08 0.80 -1.33
N LEU A 241 33.92 2.13 -1.32
CA LEU A 241 35.03 3.08 -1.32
C LEU A 241 35.42 3.58 0.07
N GLY A 242 34.64 3.25 1.11
CA GLY A 242 34.84 3.76 2.47
C GLY A 242 34.67 5.29 2.60
N ILE A 243 33.94 5.92 1.68
CA ILE A 243 33.73 7.38 1.65
C ILE A 243 32.50 7.71 2.50
N GLY A 244 32.58 8.78 3.30
CA GLY A 244 31.46 9.23 4.12
C GLY A 244 30.21 9.59 3.29
N PRO A 245 28.97 9.38 3.79
CA PRO A 245 27.75 9.53 2.99
C PRO A 245 27.59 10.91 2.33
N ILE A 246 27.96 11.99 3.03
CA ILE A 246 27.86 13.36 2.51
C ILE A 246 28.86 13.59 1.37
N GLU A 247 30.08 13.07 1.50
CA GLU A 247 31.11 13.19 0.47
C GLU A 247 30.78 12.33 -0.75
N CYS A 248 30.22 11.14 -0.53
CA CYS A 248 29.71 10.27 -1.59
C CYS A 248 28.59 10.97 -2.37
N LEU A 249 27.63 11.61 -1.68
CA LEU A 249 26.55 12.36 -2.32
C LEU A 249 27.06 13.54 -3.15
N LYS A 250 28.03 14.30 -2.64
CA LYS A 250 28.63 15.44 -3.38
C LYS A 250 29.28 15.01 -4.70
N ASN A 251 29.86 13.82 -4.73
CA ASN A 251 30.58 13.29 -5.89
C ASN A 251 29.79 12.20 -6.64
N TYR A 252 28.50 12.04 -6.35
CA TYR A 252 27.72 10.87 -6.75
C TYR A 252 27.68 10.68 -8.27
N SER A 253 27.42 11.74 -9.05
CA SER A 253 27.40 11.66 -10.52
C SER A 253 28.71 11.13 -11.10
N LYS A 254 29.85 11.68 -10.65
CA LYS A 254 31.19 11.25 -11.09
C LYS A 254 31.53 9.82 -10.68
N LEU A 255 31.15 9.44 -9.45
CA LEU A 255 31.41 8.09 -8.92
C LEU A 255 30.54 7.04 -9.62
N LYS A 256 29.29 7.40 -9.97
CA LYS A 256 28.37 6.55 -10.72
C LYS A 256 28.89 6.26 -12.13
N GLU A 257 29.31 7.28 -12.87
CA GLU A 257 29.94 7.15 -14.19
C GLU A 257 31.23 6.29 -14.15
N GLY A 258 32.04 6.48 -13.10
CA GLY A 258 33.26 5.70 -12.87
C GLY A 258 33.01 4.21 -12.58
N LYS A 259 31.87 3.88 -11.95
CA LYS A 259 31.46 2.48 -11.70
C LYS A 259 30.96 1.83 -12.98
N GLU A 260 30.08 2.48 -13.74
CA GLU A 260 29.57 1.97 -15.03
C GLU A 260 30.71 1.66 -16.02
N THR A 261 31.75 2.50 -16.06
CA THR A 261 32.94 2.29 -16.90
C THR A 261 33.81 1.11 -16.44
N ARG A 262 33.89 0.85 -15.12
CA ARG A 262 34.64 -0.31 -14.56
C ARG A 262 33.90 -1.63 -14.78
N THR A 263 32.58 -1.64 -14.65
CA THR A 263 31.76 -2.84 -14.87
C THR A 263 31.78 -3.25 -16.34
N ALA A 264 31.77 -2.29 -17.27
CA ALA A 264 31.89 -2.54 -18.71
C ALA A 264 33.24 -3.17 -19.11
N ASN A 265 34.32 -2.81 -18.43
CA ASN A 265 35.67 -3.32 -18.72
C ASN A 265 36.03 -4.63 -18.01
N SER A 266 35.30 -5.02 -16.95
CA SER A 266 35.67 -6.18 -16.14
C SER A 266 35.13 -7.52 -16.63
N GLY A 267 34.07 -7.58 -17.46
CA GLY A 267 33.53 -8.86 -17.98
C GLY A 267 33.20 -9.92 -16.91
N VAL A 268 33.09 -9.53 -15.64
CA VAL A 268 32.78 -10.45 -14.54
C VAL A 268 31.28 -10.54 -14.41
N THR A 269 30.72 -11.65 -14.89
CA THR A 269 29.40 -12.14 -14.49
C THR A 269 29.51 -12.57 -13.04
N THR A 270 29.23 -11.67 -12.11
CA THR A 270 28.82 -12.08 -10.76
C THR A 270 27.51 -12.83 -10.93
N ARG A 271 27.55 -14.15 -10.81
CA ARG A 271 26.37 -15.00 -10.54
C ARG A 271 25.88 -14.67 -9.14
N ASP A 272 25.30 -13.48 -9.00
CA ASP A 272 24.47 -13.16 -7.86
C ASP A 272 23.11 -13.85 -8.08
N GLY A 273 22.33 -14.08 -7.02
CA GLY A 273 20.97 -14.65 -7.11
C GLY A 273 19.96 -13.73 -7.83
N SER A 274 20.44 -12.88 -8.74
CA SER A 274 19.72 -11.90 -9.53
C SER A 274 19.01 -12.48 -10.75
N ASP A 275 19.38 -13.68 -11.20
CA ASP A 275 18.86 -14.25 -12.46
C ASP A 275 17.33 -14.40 -12.40
N ASP A 276 16.79 -14.97 -11.31
CA ASP A 276 15.35 -15.17 -11.13
C ASP A 276 14.56 -13.84 -11.06
N GLY A 277 15.13 -12.79 -10.44
CA GLY A 277 14.48 -11.48 -10.33
C GLY A 277 14.57 -10.65 -11.61
N GLN A 278 15.65 -10.82 -12.36
CA GLN A 278 15.92 -10.14 -13.63
C GLN A 278 15.16 -10.81 -14.77
N GLU A 279 15.00 -12.13 -14.73
CA GLU A 279 14.12 -12.95 -15.57
C GLU A 279 12.65 -12.53 -15.36
N VAL A 280 12.15 -12.43 -14.12
CA VAL A 280 10.79 -11.93 -13.83
C VAL A 280 10.58 -10.50 -14.37
N LEU A 281 11.55 -9.60 -14.19
CA LEU A 281 11.45 -8.22 -14.71
C LEU A 281 11.45 -8.18 -16.25
N GLN A 282 12.35 -8.92 -16.90
CA GLN A 282 12.38 -9.03 -18.37
C GLN A 282 11.06 -9.61 -18.93
N PHE A 283 10.42 -10.54 -18.21
CA PHE A 283 9.14 -11.09 -18.61
C PHE A 283 7.94 -10.17 -18.38
N LEU A 284 7.90 -9.43 -17.27
CA LEU A 284 6.86 -8.44 -17.02
C LEU A 284 6.94 -7.29 -18.03
N ASP A 285 8.14 -6.93 -18.47
CA ASP A 285 8.35 -5.92 -19.52
C ASP A 285 7.98 -6.44 -20.92
N GLY A 286 8.25 -7.72 -21.23
CA GLY A 286 7.95 -8.34 -22.53
C GLY A 286 6.46 -8.49 -22.86
N HIS A 287 5.57 -8.59 -21.86
CA HIS A 287 4.12 -8.65 -22.08
C HIS A 287 3.46 -7.28 -22.35
N GLY A 288 4.18 -6.17 -22.14
CA GLY A 288 3.72 -4.84 -22.55
C GLY A 288 3.61 -4.69 -24.08
N GLU A 289 4.28 -5.54 -24.85
CA GLU A 289 4.26 -5.52 -26.32
C GLU A 289 3.30 -6.55 -26.93
N LEU A 290 3.07 -7.69 -26.27
CA LEU A 290 2.18 -8.75 -26.78
C LEU A 290 0.68 -8.36 -26.73
N ASN A 291 0.28 -7.40 -25.89
CA ASN A 291 -1.08 -6.85 -25.89
C ASN A 291 -1.37 -5.87 -27.04
N ARG A 292 -0.42 -5.62 -27.97
CA ARG A 292 -0.67 -4.82 -29.18
C ARG A 292 -1.01 -5.63 -30.43
N THR A 293 -0.98 -6.97 -30.38
CA THR A 293 -1.19 -7.81 -31.58
C THR A 293 -2.50 -8.59 -31.60
N LEU A 294 -3.37 -8.40 -30.60
CA LEU A 294 -4.72 -8.94 -30.58
C LEU A 294 -5.72 -7.83 -30.21
N SER A 295 -5.98 -6.95 -31.17
CA SER A 295 -7.13 -6.04 -31.22
C SER A 295 -7.53 -5.85 -32.67
#